data_AF-A0A5M8PAN9-F1
#
_entry.id   AF-A0A5M8PAN9-F1
#
_cell.length_a   1.000
_cell.length_b   1.000
_cell.length_c   1.000
_cell.angle_alpha   90.00
_cell.angle_beta   90.00
_cell.angle_gamma   90.00
#
_symmetry.space_group_name_H-M   'P 1'
#
loop_
_entity.id
_entity.type
_entity.pdbx_description
1 polymer ?
#
loop_
_entity_poly.entity_id
_entity_poly.type
_entity_poly.pdbx_seq_one_letter_code
_entity_poly.pdbx_strand_id
1 'polypeptide(L)'
;MSKNSLNQYPFSSIIRQILVQEFAENADYIFERSTLISYLNRKTKSVDKGSKARGSFANIYALYVLIEDYINKGYATRKDIDYSVYEGAKFIDLFRRQRQLPFGAKLQNHALNHRLNSEFRKFFPISEIDPIIRDVEKQRYWIHEDLLKISVPHGNKHTIEFNLAHSIIKIIDEYIMQKKSSFENFIKICKEMSTLETKENELAVSFIQEQLNPNVDARIFEIVSYAVLKVKYSEDTIWIGEERESVTEKALVLYKTGRTNANDGGIDFVMKPIGRFFQVTETLDTTKYFLDIDKIQRFPITFVVKTELSSAEIKEAIRKKAISKFKIKTVIDSYMNSIEEIINVPALLSYLNGITQPELLQQILAEIAIQSKVEFNYVGE
;
A
#
# COMPACT_ATOMS: atom_id res chain seq x y z
N MET A 1 5.02 -5.28 37.05
CA MET A 1 5.73 -4.79 35.86
C MET A 1 5.14 -5.48 34.64
N SER A 2 4.30 -4.77 33.88
CA SER A 2 3.68 -5.33 32.67
C SER A 2 4.77 -5.58 31.63
N LYS A 3 4.97 -6.84 31.23
CA LYS A 3 5.67 -7.19 30.00
C LYS A 3 4.82 -6.70 28.82
N ASN A 4 4.99 -5.44 28.43
CA ASN A 4 4.67 -5.03 27.06
C ASN A 4 5.76 -5.63 26.16
N SER A 5 5.68 -6.95 25.91
CA SER A 5 6.50 -7.57 24.88
C SER A 5 6.14 -6.89 23.57
N LEU A 6 7.10 -6.19 22.96
CA LEU A 6 6.93 -5.67 21.61
C LEU A 6 6.54 -6.83 20.69
N ASN A 7 5.44 -6.64 19.97
CA ASN A 7 5.04 -7.58 18.94
C ASN A 7 6.20 -7.78 17.96
N GLN A 8 6.62 -9.02 17.77
CA GLN A 8 7.63 -9.39 16.80
C GLN A 8 6.97 -9.46 15.43
N TYR A 9 7.55 -8.73 14.49
CA TYR A 9 7.19 -8.71 13.08
C TYR A 9 8.38 -9.26 12.27
N PRO A 10 8.16 -9.65 11.01
CA PRO A 10 9.23 -10.21 10.18
C PRO A 10 10.46 -9.30 10.07
N PHE A 11 10.25 -7.99 9.98
CA PHE A 11 11.33 -7.00 9.93
C PHE A 11 11.96 -6.70 11.31
N SER A 12 11.39 -7.19 12.42
CA SER A 12 11.94 -6.97 13.77
C SER A 12 13.33 -7.59 13.93
N SER A 13 13.61 -8.73 13.30
CA SER A 13 14.91 -9.38 13.34
C SER A 13 16.00 -8.51 12.72
N ILE A 14 15.68 -7.86 11.59
CA ILE A 14 16.58 -6.93 10.88
C ILE A 14 16.82 -5.67 11.71
N ILE A 15 15.77 -5.08 12.30
CA ILE A 15 15.92 -3.95 13.22
C ILE A 15 16.86 -4.33 14.37
N ARG A 16 16.66 -5.50 14.99
CA ARG A 16 17.53 -5.98 16.08
C ARG A 16 18.96 -6.18 15.61
N GLN A 17 19.20 -6.75 14.43
CA GLN A 17 20.55 -6.91 13.87
C GLN A 17 21.26 -5.56 13.71
N ILE A 18 20.58 -4.55 13.17
CA ILE A 18 21.13 -3.19 13.03
C ILE A 18 21.49 -2.62 14.42
N LEU A 19 20.59 -2.74 15.39
CA LEU A 19 20.84 -2.24 16.74
C LEU A 19 21.98 -2.99 17.45
N VAL A 20 22.11 -4.31 17.26
CA VAL A 20 23.21 -5.12 17.81
C VAL A 20 24.55 -4.67 17.23
N GLN A 21 24.61 -4.41 15.92
CA GLN A 21 25.84 -3.93 15.27
C GLN A 21 26.27 -2.55 15.79
N GLU A 22 25.34 -1.69 16.19
CA GLU A 22 25.66 -0.31 16.62
C GLU A 22 25.79 -0.13 18.13
N PHE A 23 25.07 -0.91 18.93
CA PHE A 23 24.94 -0.71 20.38
C PHE A 23 25.26 -1.95 21.21
N ALA A 24 25.65 -3.06 20.57
CA ALA A 24 26.03 -4.32 21.20
C ALA A 24 25.01 -4.79 22.26
N GLU A 25 25.42 -4.94 23.52
CA GLU A 25 24.57 -5.42 24.61
C GLU A 25 23.38 -4.49 24.93
N ASN A 26 23.40 -3.24 24.48
CA ASN A 26 22.32 -2.28 24.73
C ASN A 26 21.18 -2.40 23.71
N ALA A 27 21.35 -3.20 22.65
CA ALA A 27 20.41 -3.29 21.53
C ALA A 27 19.00 -3.69 21.95
N ASP A 28 18.87 -4.69 22.83
CA ASP A 28 17.56 -5.17 23.30
C ASP A 28 16.84 -4.11 24.13
N TYR A 29 17.57 -3.41 25.00
CA TYR A 29 17.01 -2.30 25.76
C TYR A 29 16.50 -1.19 24.84
N ILE A 30 17.30 -0.81 23.83
CA ILE A 30 16.93 0.22 22.86
C ILE A 30 15.70 -0.21 22.04
N PHE A 31 15.67 -1.45 21.56
CA PHE A 31 14.54 -2.00 20.82
C PHE A 31 13.25 -1.95 21.65
N GLU A 32 13.34 -2.26 22.95
CA GLU A 32 12.19 -2.31 23.84
C GLU A 32 11.69 -0.95 24.33
N ARG A 33 12.60 0.01 24.48
CA ARG A 33 12.32 1.28 25.16
C ARG A 33 12.23 2.48 24.22
N SER A 34 12.82 2.43 23.03
CA SER A 34 12.68 3.52 22.06
C SER A 34 11.29 3.51 21.43
N THR A 35 10.55 4.60 21.66
CA THR A 35 9.19 4.78 21.11
C THR A 35 9.23 4.90 19.59
N LEU A 36 10.27 5.55 19.04
CA LEU A 36 10.41 5.73 17.60
C LEU A 36 10.81 4.42 16.89
N ILE A 37 11.69 3.62 17.49
CA ILE A 37 12.00 2.26 16.98
C ILE A 37 10.75 1.37 17.06
N SER A 38 10.00 1.44 18.17
CA SER A 38 8.73 0.74 18.32
C SER A 38 7.71 1.14 17.26
N TYR A 39 7.65 2.43 16.90
CA TYR A 39 6.83 2.94 15.81
C TYR A 39 7.28 2.34 14.47
N LEU A 40 8.57 2.44 14.13
CA LEU A 40 9.11 1.91 12.88
C LEU A 40 8.85 0.40 12.75
N ASN A 41 9.06 -0.37 13.81
CA ASN A 41 8.77 -1.80 13.83
C ASN A 41 7.30 -2.10 13.45
N ARG A 42 6.35 -1.27 13.89
CA ARG A 42 4.93 -1.40 13.47
C ARG A 42 4.70 -0.98 12.03
N LYS A 43 5.45 0.01 11.53
CA LYS A 43 5.28 0.56 10.18
C LYS A 43 5.95 -0.29 9.08
N THR A 44 6.87 -1.17 9.44
CA THR A 44 7.58 -2.08 8.53
C THR A 44 6.95 -3.47 8.41
N LYS A 45 5.72 -3.67 8.92
CA LYS A 45 4.96 -4.93 8.80
C LYS A 45 4.77 -5.44 7.37
N SER A 46 4.84 -4.57 6.38
CA SER A 46 4.57 -4.85 4.98
C SER A 46 5.76 -5.44 4.22
N VAL A 47 6.86 -5.81 4.91
CA VAL A 47 8.01 -6.48 4.26
C VAL A 47 7.65 -7.87 3.77
N ASP A 48 6.88 -8.65 4.53
CA ASP A 48 6.57 -10.02 4.15
C ASP A 48 5.50 -10.13 3.06
N LYS A 49 5.69 -11.12 2.18
CA LYS A 49 4.77 -11.48 1.08
C LYS A 49 3.34 -11.84 1.56
N GLY A 50 3.19 -12.30 2.81
CA GLY A 50 1.89 -12.62 3.41
C GLY A 50 1.19 -11.48 4.15
N SER A 51 1.79 -10.28 4.15
CA SER A 51 1.24 -9.14 4.88
C SER A 51 0.21 -8.39 4.03
N LYS A 52 -1.05 -8.35 4.50
CA LYS A 52 -2.07 -7.42 3.99
C LYS A 52 -1.67 -5.95 4.15
N ALA A 53 -0.64 -5.65 4.95
CA ALA A 53 -0.26 -4.29 5.29
C ALA A 53 0.38 -3.58 4.08
N ARG A 54 -0.12 -2.38 3.78
CA ARG A 54 0.48 -1.47 2.80
C ARG A 54 1.79 -0.89 3.32
N GLY A 55 2.76 -0.71 2.42
CA GLY A 55 3.98 0.04 2.72
C GLY A 55 3.64 1.47 3.14
N SER A 56 3.95 1.82 4.40
CA SER A 56 3.63 3.14 4.95
C SER A 56 4.69 4.20 4.65
N PHE A 57 5.11 4.29 3.39
CA PHE A 57 6.18 5.18 2.94
C PHE A 57 5.94 6.65 3.28
N ALA A 58 4.67 7.11 3.27
CA ALA A 58 4.35 8.50 3.60
C ALA A 58 4.85 8.92 5.01
N ASN A 59 4.50 8.16 6.05
CA ASN A 59 4.91 8.46 7.42
C ASN A 59 6.39 8.12 7.65
N ILE A 60 6.88 7.00 7.11
CA ILE A 60 8.29 6.62 7.24
C ILE A 60 9.20 7.70 6.63
N TYR A 61 8.86 8.22 5.45
CA TYR A 61 9.67 9.23 4.78
C TYR A 61 9.56 10.60 5.42
N ALA A 62 8.43 10.93 6.05
CA ALA A 62 8.33 12.14 6.86
C ALA A 62 9.32 12.14 8.04
N LEU A 63 9.52 10.97 8.71
CA LEU A 63 10.60 10.81 9.68
C LEU A 63 11.96 10.91 8.99
N TYR A 64 12.16 10.14 7.92
CA TYR A 64 13.44 10.06 7.22
C TYR A 64 13.99 11.44 6.86
N VAL A 65 13.20 12.29 6.19
CA VAL A 65 13.70 13.58 5.69
C VAL A 65 14.00 14.57 6.83
N LEU A 66 13.28 14.50 7.94
CA LEU A 66 13.56 15.34 9.11
C LEU A 66 14.80 14.86 9.87
N ILE A 67 14.99 13.56 9.99
CA ILE A 67 16.16 12.96 10.63
C ILE A 67 17.40 13.14 9.75
N GLU A 68 17.25 13.04 8.43
CA GLU A 68 18.29 13.33 7.45
C GLU A 68 18.73 14.81 7.54
N ASP A 69 17.79 15.75 7.65
CA ASP A 69 18.13 17.16 7.89
C ASP A 69 18.88 17.34 9.24
N TYR A 70 18.38 16.73 10.32
CA TYR A 70 19.03 16.75 11.64
C TYR A 70 20.48 16.25 11.59
N ILE A 71 20.73 15.12 10.90
CA ILE A 71 22.07 14.55 10.71
C ILE A 71 22.94 15.48 9.86
N ASN A 72 22.42 15.99 8.73
CA ASN A 72 23.17 16.83 7.79
C ASN A 72 23.59 18.18 8.41
N LYS A 73 22.84 18.68 9.39
CA LYS A 73 23.22 19.85 10.19
C LYS A 73 24.22 19.53 11.31
N GLY A 74 24.51 18.25 11.52
CA GLY A 74 25.53 17.73 12.44
C GLY A 74 25.03 17.44 13.84
N TYR A 75 23.73 17.60 14.14
CA TYR A 75 23.20 17.47 15.52
C TYR A 75 23.33 16.05 16.07
N ALA A 76 23.47 15.05 15.20
CA ALA A 76 23.67 13.66 15.61
C ALA A 76 25.09 13.36 16.14
N THR A 77 26.10 14.18 15.82
CA THR A 77 27.52 13.89 16.12
C THR A 77 28.22 15.01 16.88
N ARG A 78 27.86 16.27 16.61
CA ARG A 78 28.47 17.46 17.22
C ARG A 78 27.76 17.82 18.52
N LYS A 79 28.52 17.88 19.61
CA LYS A 79 28.01 18.27 20.95
C LYS A 79 28.06 19.77 21.20
N ASP A 80 28.78 20.52 20.37
CA ASP A 80 28.98 21.96 20.45
C ASP A 80 27.85 22.79 19.82
N ILE A 81 26.88 22.14 19.18
CA ILE A 81 25.74 22.78 18.56
C ILE A 81 24.45 22.48 19.32
N ASP A 82 23.66 23.52 19.54
CA ASP A 82 22.39 23.43 20.22
C ASP A 82 21.25 23.31 19.20
N TYR A 83 20.50 22.21 19.26
CA TYR A 83 19.35 22.00 18.38
C TYR A 83 18.18 22.94 18.72
N SER A 84 18.08 23.42 19.96
CA SER A 84 16.97 24.26 20.42
C SER A 84 16.92 25.63 19.73
N VAL A 85 18.04 26.09 19.18
CA VAL A 85 18.15 27.36 18.44
C VAL A 85 18.01 27.19 16.92
N TYR A 86 17.77 25.98 16.43
CA TYR A 86 17.61 25.72 15.00
C TYR A 86 16.33 26.38 14.45
N GLU A 87 16.45 27.13 13.35
CA GLU A 87 15.32 27.77 12.66
C GLU A 87 14.30 26.80 12.04
N GLY A 88 14.64 25.51 11.96
CA GLY A 88 13.80 24.46 11.40
C GLY A 88 14.01 24.25 9.91
N ALA A 89 13.66 23.06 9.46
CA ALA A 89 13.72 22.70 8.05
C ALA A 89 12.55 23.32 7.27
N LYS A 90 12.81 23.74 6.02
CA LYS A 90 11.77 24.28 5.14
C LYS A 90 10.88 23.15 4.62
N PHE A 91 9.57 23.33 4.69
CA PHE A 91 8.59 22.38 4.15
C PHE A 91 8.89 21.93 2.71
N ILE A 92 9.18 22.88 1.82
CA ILE A 92 9.40 22.63 0.39
C ILE A 92 10.60 21.70 0.18
N ASP A 93 11.67 21.88 0.95
CA ASP A 93 12.88 21.08 0.83
C ASP A 93 12.64 19.64 1.33
N LEU A 94 11.99 19.49 2.49
CA LEU A 94 11.60 18.18 3.03
C LEU A 94 10.66 17.44 2.08
N PHE A 95 9.65 18.12 1.55
CA PHE A 95 8.66 17.51 0.67
C PHE A 95 9.25 17.12 -0.68
N ARG A 96 10.16 17.94 -1.24
CA ARG A 96 10.92 17.60 -2.43
C ARG A 96 11.76 16.35 -2.19
N ARG A 97 12.51 16.29 -1.08
CA ARG A 97 13.34 15.14 -0.73
C ARG A 97 12.51 13.87 -0.52
N GLN A 98 11.36 13.96 0.15
CA GLN A 98 10.43 12.85 0.33
C GLN A 98 9.98 12.24 -1.01
N ARG A 99 9.81 13.06 -2.06
CA ARG A 99 9.42 12.60 -3.39
C ARG A 99 10.56 12.00 -4.21
N GLN A 100 11.81 12.23 -3.82
CA GLN A 100 12.99 11.64 -4.47
C GLN A 100 13.28 10.22 -3.97
N LEU A 101 12.78 9.85 -2.78
CA LEU A 101 12.96 8.50 -2.24
C LEU A 101 12.16 7.46 -3.07
N PRO A 102 12.61 6.19 -3.14
CA PRO A 102 11.91 5.13 -3.86
C PRO A 102 10.45 5.02 -3.44
N PHE A 103 9.51 4.80 -4.36
CA PHE A 103 8.06 4.82 -4.06
C PHE A 103 7.51 6.16 -3.53
N GLY A 104 8.33 7.22 -3.47
CA GLY A 104 8.00 8.52 -2.88
C GLY A 104 7.39 9.54 -3.85
N ALA A 105 7.60 9.38 -5.16
CA ALA A 105 7.33 10.40 -6.19
C ALA A 105 5.91 11.00 -6.18
N LYS A 106 4.91 10.24 -5.74
CA LYS A 106 3.49 10.66 -5.70
C LYS A 106 2.96 10.88 -4.28
N LEU A 107 3.82 10.88 -3.27
CA LEU A 107 3.41 11.14 -1.90
C LEU A 107 2.79 12.54 -1.77
N GLN A 108 1.71 12.59 -1.00
CA GLN A 108 1.04 13.81 -0.58
C GLN A 108 1.68 14.34 0.71
N ASN A 109 1.51 15.63 0.97
CA ASN A 109 2.09 16.33 2.12
C ASN A 109 1.43 16.00 3.47
N HIS A 110 0.33 15.23 3.48
CA HIS A 110 -0.44 14.96 4.69
C HIS A 110 0.38 14.31 5.83
N ALA A 111 1.40 13.51 5.50
CA ALA A 111 2.26 12.87 6.49
C ALA A 111 3.07 13.88 7.31
N LEU A 112 3.80 14.77 6.64
CA LEU A 112 4.52 15.89 7.27
C LEU A 112 3.56 16.81 8.02
N ASN A 113 2.36 17.02 7.48
CA ASN A 113 1.41 17.96 8.06
C ASN A 113 0.72 17.41 9.32
N HIS A 114 0.11 16.24 9.32
CA HIS A 114 -0.67 15.81 10.50
C HIS A 114 -0.78 14.30 10.66
N ARG A 115 -0.79 13.55 9.54
CA ARG A 115 -1.12 12.12 9.54
C ARG A 115 -0.12 11.31 10.36
N LEU A 116 1.16 11.68 10.36
CA LEU A 116 2.17 11.01 11.16
C LEU A 116 1.89 11.20 12.66
N ASN A 117 1.79 12.44 13.14
CA ASN A 117 1.54 12.71 14.56
C ASN A 117 0.22 12.07 15.02
N SER A 118 -0.86 12.22 14.23
CA SER A 118 -2.16 11.61 14.55
C SER A 118 -2.09 10.08 14.67
N GLU A 119 -1.31 9.41 13.82
CA GLU A 119 -1.13 7.97 13.92
C GLU A 119 -0.22 7.58 15.09
N PHE A 120 0.85 8.34 15.32
CA PHE A 120 1.76 8.12 16.44
C PHE A 120 1.02 8.17 17.79
N ARG A 121 0.18 9.19 18.02
CA ARG A 121 -0.66 9.30 19.22
C ARG A 121 -1.62 8.13 19.39
N LYS A 122 -2.16 7.57 18.29
CA LYS A 122 -3.01 6.37 18.36
C LYS A 122 -2.25 5.15 18.87
N PHE A 123 -0.97 5.02 18.53
CA PHE A 123 -0.14 3.92 19.00
C PHE A 123 0.46 4.15 20.38
N PHE A 124 0.71 5.41 20.75
CA PHE A 124 1.33 5.82 22.00
C PHE A 124 0.51 6.91 22.69
N PRO A 125 -0.71 6.59 23.19
CA PRO A 125 -1.64 7.59 23.72
C PRO A 125 -1.18 8.26 25.03
N ILE A 126 -0.19 7.66 25.72
CA ILE A 126 0.40 8.19 26.95
C ILE A 126 1.61 9.09 26.64
N SER A 127 2.11 9.09 25.40
CA SER A 127 3.22 9.96 25.02
C SER A 127 2.71 11.39 24.88
N GLU A 128 3.36 12.31 25.60
CA GLU A 128 3.11 13.75 25.50
C GLU A 128 3.86 14.39 24.31
N ILE A 129 4.69 13.60 23.62
CA ILE A 129 5.60 14.06 22.59
C ILE A 129 5.10 13.60 21.22
N ASP A 130 4.99 14.56 20.30
CA ASP A 130 4.79 14.28 18.88
C ASP A 130 6.12 14.18 18.13
N PRO A 131 6.21 13.32 17.10
CA PRO A 131 7.45 13.25 16.33
C PRO A 131 7.76 14.51 15.55
N ILE A 132 6.75 15.16 14.96
CA ILE A 132 6.95 16.38 14.17
C ILE A 132 6.44 17.60 14.94
N ILE A 133 7.32 18.56 15.18
CA ILE A 133 6.97 19.91 15.60
C ILE A 133 6.89 20.79 14.34
N ARG A 134 5.91 21.68 14.26
CA ARG A 134 5.75 22.57 13.10
C ARG A 134 5.35 23.99 13.49
N ASP A 135 5.88 24.93 12.75
CA ASP A 135 5.40 26.31 12.65
C ASP A 135 4.67 26.45 11.32
N VAL A 136 3.34 26.59 11.40
CA VAL A 136 2.45 26.66 10.23
C VAL A 136 2.64 27.98 9.48
N GLU A 137 2.91 29.08 10.18
CA GLU A 137 3.06 30.40 9.57
C GLU A 137 4.38 30.49 8.82
N LYS A 138 5.48 30.01 9.42
CA LYS A 138 6.82 30.05 8.81
C LYS A 138 7.12 28.84 7.92
N GLN A 139 6.22 27.85 7.88
CA GLN A 139 6.39 26.59 7.14
C GLN A 139 7.72 25.90 7.54
N ARG A 140 7.98 25.86 8.85
CA ARG A 140 9.19 25.26 9.45
C ARG A 140 8.85 24.02 10.25
N TYR A 141 9.73 23.03 10.18
CA TYR A 141 9.50 21.69 10.71
C TYR A 141 10.74 21.18 11.44
N TRP A 142 10.51 20.44 12.51
CA TRP A 142 11.53 19.80 13.34
C TRP A 142 11.12 18.38 13.67
N ILE A 143 12.10 17.49 13.78
CA ILE A 143 11.93 16.24 14.54
C ILE A 143 12.07 16.57 16.02
N HIS A 144 11.22 15.98 16.86
CA HIS A 144 11.34 16.11 18.32
C HIS A 144 12.55 15.31 18.80
N GLU A 145 13.57 16.00 19.31
CA GLU A 145 14.90 15.42 19.56
C GLU A 145 14.87 14.31 20.63
N ASP A 146 14.00 14.43 21.63
CA ASP A 146 13.83 13.41 22.68
C ASP A 146 13.42 12.02 22.14
N LEU A 147 12.89 11.94 20.90
CA LEU A 147 12.60 10.66 20.26
C LEU A 147 13.82 10.04 19.56
N LEU A 148 14.86 10.83 19.33
CA LEU A 148 16.14 10.41 18.75
C LEU A 148 17.17 10.06 19.82
N LYS A 149 16.98 10.47 21.08
CA LYS A 149 17.88 10.19 22.19
C LYS A 149 17.31 9.11 23.10
N ILE A 150 18.17 8.26 23.66
CA ILE A 150 17.77 7.28 24.67
C ILE A 150 18.84 7.12 25.75
N SER A 151 18.43 7.18 27.00
CA SER A 151 19.29 6.92 28.16
C SER A 151 19.21 5.44 28.55
N VAL A 152 20.33 4.75 28.50
CA VAL A 152 20.45 3.33 28.85
C VAL A 152 21.15 3.20 30.21
N PRO A 153 20.57 2.47 31.18
CA PRO A 153 21.22 2.21 32.46
C PRO A 153 22.55 1.47 32.30
N HIS A 154 23.59 1.96 32.96
CA HIS A 154 24.92 1.35 32.99
C HIS A 154 25.41 1.27 34.44
N GLY A 155 25.47 0.05 35.00
CA GLY A 155 25.77 -0.15 36.42
C GLY A 155 24.72 0.45 37.37
N ASN A 156 25.06 0.57 38.66
CA ASN A 156 24.07 0.87 39.69
C ASN A 156 23.56 2.32 39.73
N LYS A 157 24.21 3.28 39.03
CA LYS A 157 23.82 4.71 39.04
C LYS A 157 24.17 5.53 37.79
N HIS A 158 24.76 4.95 36.74
CA HIS A 158 25.10 5.71 35.54
C HIS A 158 24.09 5.43 34.43
N THR A 159 23.90 6.42 33.55
CA THR A 159 23.19 6.22 32.29
C THR A 159 24.09 6.69 31.16
N ILE A 160 24.05 5.98 30.05
CA ILE A 160 24.72 6.35 28.81
C ILE A 160 23.63 6.82 27.86
N GLU A 161 23.77 8.03 27.33
CA GLU A 161 22.87 8.55 26.31
C GLU A 161 23.37 8.15 24.92
N PHE A 162 22.47 7.58 24.12
CA PHE A 162 22.71 7.26 22.72
C PHE A 162 21.82 8.11 21.82
N ASN A 163 22.38 8.55 20.69
CA ASN A 163 21.62 9.15 19.60
C ASN A 163 21.32 8.07 18.54
N LEU A 164 20.04 7.89 18.24
CA LEU A 164 19.50 6.83 17.37
C LEU A 164 19.28 7.32 15.93
N ALA A 165 19.60 8.57 15.60
CA ALA A 165 19.30 9.15 14.29
C ALA A 165 19.88 8.33 13.13
N HIS A 166 21.16 7.95 13.20
CA HIS A 166 21.81 7.13 12.18
C HIS A 166 21.20 5.72 12.09
N SER A 167 20.92 5.09 13.24
CA SER A 167 20.29 3.78 13.32
C SER A 167 18.92 3.77 12.66
N ILE A 168 18.13 4.82 12.90
CA ILE A 168 16.80 4.99 12.33
C ILE A 168 16.88 5.13 10.81
N ILE A 169 17.81 5.93 10.29
CA ILE A 169 18.03 6.04 8.83
C ILE A 169 18.39 4.68 8.24
N LYS A 170 19.34 3.94 8.85
CA LYS A 170 19.72 2.60 8.38
C LYS A 170 18.56 1.61 8.38
N ILE A 171 17.73 1.62 9.43
CA ILE A 171 16.51 0.79 9.52
C ILE A 171 15.56 1.10 8.36
N ILE A 172 15.37 2.38 8.06
CA ILE A 172 14.48 2.82 6.97
C ILE A 172 15.08 2.46 5.61
N ASP A 173 16.38 2.69 5.40
CA ASP A 173 17.07 2.35 4.14
C ASP A 173 17.01 0.84 3.86
N GLU A 174 17.25 0.00 4.87
CA GLU A 174 17.15 -1.45 4.75
C GLU A 174 15.72 -1.90 4.42
N TYR A 175 14.72 -1.27 5.04
CA TYR A 175 13.32 -1.51 4.71
C TYR A 175 13.01 -1.14 3.25
N ILE A 176 13.50 0.02 2.78
CA ILE A 176 13.34 0.45 1.39
C ILE A 176 14.00 -0.53 0.43
N MET A 177 15.23 -0.97 0.74
CA MET A 177 15.99 -1.92 -0.07
C MET A 177 15.24 -3.23 -0.25
N GLN A 178 14.70 -3.81 0.83
CA GLN A 178 13.95 -5.06 0.74
C GLN A 178 12.65 -4.91 -0.05
N LYS A 179 11.94 -3.78 0.10
CA LYS A 179 10.75 -3.50 -0.72
C LYS A 179 11.10 -3.33 -2.19
N LYS A 180 12.22 -2.69 -2.52
CA LYS A 180 12.72 -2.52 -3.89
C LYS A 180 13.11 -3.86 -4.50
N SER A 181 13.93 -4.64 -3.81
CA SER A 181 14.36 -5.98 -4.25
C SER A 181 13.19 -6.94 -4.45
N SER A 182 12.25 -7.00 -3.50
CA SER A 182 11.04 -7.82 -3.64
C SER A 182 10.22 -7.43 -4.87
N PHE A 183 10.14 -6.13 -5.19
CA PHE A 183 9.41 -5.63 -6.35
C PHE A 183 10.14 -5.92 -7.66
N GLU A 184 11.45 -5.69 -7.72
CA GLU A 184 12.28 -6.00 -8.89
C GLU A 184 12.24 -7.50 -9.21
N ASN A 185 12.33 -8.35 -8.18
CA ASN A 185 12.20 -9.78 -8.33
C ASN A 185 10.82 -10.19 -8.85
N PHE A 186 9.74 -9.54 -8.38
CA PHE A 186 8.38 -9.77 -8.90
C PHE A 186 8.29 -9.45 -10.40
N ILE A 187 8.80 -8.30 -10.83
CA ILE A 187 8.82 -7.91 -12.25
C ILE A 187 9.69 -8.88 -13.08
N LYS A 188 10.83 -9.29 -12.54
CA LYS A 188 11.74 -10.24 -13.19
C LYS A 188 11.03 -11.58 -13.43
N ILE A 189 10.38 -12.13 -12.41
CA ILE A 189 9.60 -13.38 -12.51
C ILE A 189 8.51 -13.24 -13.58
N CYS A 190 7.75 -12.14 -13.58
CA CYS A 190 6.70 -11.92 -14.60
C CYS A 190 7.29 -11.92 -16.03
N LYS A 191 8.45 -11.27 -16.23
CA LYS A 191 9.11 -11.24 -17.55
C LYS A 191 9.63 -12.61 -17.96
N GLU A 192 10.33 -13.31 -17.06
CA GLU A 192 10.85 -14.65 -17.34
C GLU A 192 9.71 -15.57 -17.72
N MET A 193 8.65 -15.65 -16.91
CA MET A 193 7.47 -16.47 -17.19
C MET A 193 6.73 -16.08 -18.48
N SER A 194 6.79 -14.81 -18.91
CA SER A 194 6.20 -14.38 -20.18
C SER A 194 6.95 -14.85 -21.42
N THR A 195 8.19 -15.33 -21.28
CA THR A 195 9.07 -15.74 -22.38
C THR A 195 9.25 -17.25 -22.53
N LEU A 196 8.65 -18.04 -21.63
CA LEU A 196 8.88 -19.49 -21.56
C LEU A 196 7.89 -20.26 -22.46
N GLU A 197 8.37 -21.30 -23.15
CA GLU A 197 7.56 -22.12 -24.08
C GLU A 197 6.83 -23.28 -23.36
N THR A 198 5.51 -23.35 -23.58
CA THR A 198 4.49 -24.42 -23.37
C THR A 198 4.53 -25.40 -22.17
N LYS A 199 5.66 -25.82 -21.60
CA LYS A 199 5.71 -26.75 -20.45
C LYS A 199 5.66 -26.09 -19.07
N GLU A 200 5.62 -24.75 -19.02
CA GLU A 200 5.66 -23.97 -17.78
C GLU A 200 4.35 -23.23 -17.47
N ASN A 201 3.28 -23.53 -18.21
CA ASN A 201 1.97 -22.92 -18.03
C ASN A 201 1.41 -23.16 -16.62
N GLU A 202 1.64 -24.34 -16.02
CA GLU A 202 1.19 -24.63 -14.66
C GLU A 202 1.89 -23.76 -13.61
N LEU A 203 3.19 -23.48 -13.79
CA LEU A 203 3.95 -22.61 -12.89
C LEU A 203 3.50 -21.16 -13.01
N ALA A 204 3.27 -20.69 -14.24
CA ALA A 204 2.76 -19.35 -14.49
C ALA A 204 1.33 -19.16 -13.93
N VAL A 205 0.44 -20.13 -14.13
CA VAL A 205 -0.91 -20.13 -13.54
C VAL A 205 -0.81 -20.09 -12.01
N SER A 206 -0.02 -20.99 -11.41
CA SER A 206 0.16 -21.04 -9.95
C SER A 206 0.69 -19.72 -9.40
N PHE A 207 1.66 -19.11 -10.08
CA PHE A 207 2.19 -17.80 -9.71
C PHE A 207 1.11 -16.70 -9.70
N ILE A 208 0.27 -16.63 -10.75
CA ILE A 208 -0.81 -15.65 -10.85
C ILE A 208 -1.87 -15.91 -9.77
N GLN A 209 -2.24 -17.18 -9.53
CA GLN A 209 -3.18 -17.57 -8.48
C GLN A 209 -2.71 -17.09 -7.10
N GLU A 210 -1.42 -17.23 -6.79
CA GLU A 210 -0.85 -16.75 -5.53
C GLU A 210 -1.07 -15.25 -5.31
N GLN A 211 -1.06 -14.44 -6.39
CA GLN A 211 -1.26 -13.00 -6.32
C GLN A 211 -2.74 -12.58 -6.18
N LEU A 212 -3.67 -13.49 -6.42
CA LEU A 212 -5.11 -13.26 -6.22
C LEU A 212 -5.58 -13.57 -4.79
N ASN A 213 -4.71 -14.16 -3.96
CA ASN A 213 -5.05 -14.53 -2.60
C ASN A 213 -5.51 -13.33 -1.74
N PRO A 214 -6.47 -13.52 -0.82
CA PRO A 214 -6.97 -12.45 0.05
C PRO A 214 -5.91 -11.73 0.90
N ASN A 215 -4.75 -12.36 1.13
CA ASN A 215 -3.68 -11.85 1.98
C ASN A 215 -2.64 -10.96 1.26
N VAL A 216 -2.70 -10.87 -0.07
CA VAL A 216 -1.73 -10.11 -0.91
C VAL A 216 -1.89 -8.59 -0.71
N ASP A 217 -1.00 -7.75 -1.22
CA ASP A 217 -1.23 -6.29 -1.30
C ASP A 217 -2.44 -6.00 -2.22
N ALA A 218 -3.38 -5.16 -1.80
CA ALA A 218 -4.59 -4.85 -2.57
C ALA A 218 -4.29 -4.26 -3.97
N ARG A 219 -3.15 -3.59 -4.14
CA ARG A 219 -2.73 -3.02 -5.42
C ARG A 219 -2.26 -4.10 -6.39
N ILE A 220 -1.53 -5.09 -5.88
CA ILE A 220 -1.14 -6.26 -6.67
C ILE A 220 -2.39 -7.04 -7.08
N PHE A 221 -3.34 -7.25 -6.15
CA PHE A 221 -4.63 -7.85 -6.47
C PHE A 221 -5.39 -7.09 -7.58
N GLU A 222 -5.44 -5.76 -7.50
CA GLU A 222 -6.07 -4.92 -8.53
C GLU A 222 -5.40 -5.09 -9.91
N ILE A 223 -4.07 -5.05 -9.96
CA ILE A 223 -3.30 -5.23 -11.19
C ILE A 223 -3.54 -6.62 -11.80
N VAL A 224 -3.53 -7.66 -10.97
CA VAL A 224 -3.67 -9.04 -11.43
C VAL A 224 -5.10 -9.32 -11.86
N SER A 225 -6.09 -8.89 -11.08
CA SER A 225 -7.51 -9.00 -11.47
C SER A 225 -7.80 -8.25 -12.76
N TYR A 226 -7.23 -7.06 -12.96
CA TYR A 226 -7.31 -6.34 -14.22
C TYR A 226 -6.76 -7.16 -15.39
N ALA A 227 -5.55 -7.72 -15.26
CA ALA A 227 -4.92 -8.49 -16.33
C ALA A 227 -5.73 -9.74 -16.70
N VAL A 228 -6.22 -10.48 -15.70
CA VAL A 228 -7.09 -11.65 -15.90
C VAL A 228 -8.39 -11.26 -16.60
N LEU A 229 -9.08 -10.21 -16.11
CA LEU A 229 -10.33 -9.76 -16.71
C LEU A 229 -10.14 -9.19 -18.12
N LYS A 230 -9.03 -8.49 -18.37
CA LYS A 230 -8.70 -7.96 -19.69
C LYS A 230 -8.62 -9.07 -20.72
N VAL A 231 -7.99 -10.19 -20.39
CA VAL A 231 -7.94 -11.36 -21.28
C VAL A 231 -9.29 -12.05 -21.36
N LYS A 232 -9.96 -12.31 -20.22
CA LYS A 232 -11.28 -12.97 -20.22
C LYS A 232 -12.30 -12.29 -21.13
N TYR A 233 -12.33 -10.96 -21.15
CA TYR A 233 -13.27 -10.22 -22.00
C TYR A 233 -12.75 -9.99 -23.42
N SER A 234 -11.45 -10.15 -23.68
CA SER A 234 -10.90 -9.94 -25.04
C SER A 234 -11.39 -10.97 -26.07
N GLU A 235 -11.88 -12.12 -25.60
CA GLU A 235 -12.47 -13.18 -26.44
C GLU A 235 -13.95 -12.91 -26.77
N ASP A 236 -14.60 -11.97 -26.08
CA ASP A 236 -16.01 -11.66 -26.25
C ASP A 236 -16.17 -10.54 -27.30
N THR A 237 -17.09 -10.74 -28.26
CA THR A 237 -17.45 -9.74 -29.28
C THR A 237 -18.91 -9.33 -29.16
N ILE A 238 -19.24 -8.14 -29.67
CA ILE A 238 -20.61 -7.65 -29.79
C ILE A 238 -20.84 -7.04 -31.17
N TRP A 239 -22.11 -6.95 -31.60
CA TRP A 239 -22.50 -6.17 -32.78
C TRP A 239 -22.99 -4.79 -32.36
N ILE A 240 -22.39 -3.74 -32.93
CA ILE A 240 -22.74 -2.34 -32.65
C ILE A 240 -22.70 -1.50 -33.93
N GLY A 241 -23.73 -0.68 -34.15
CA GLY A 241 -23.87 0.22 -35.30
C GLY A 241 -24.94 1.28 -35.03
N GLU A 242 -24.99 2.31 -35.87
CA GLU A 242 -26.00 3.38 -35.76
C GLU A 242 -27.38 2.90 -36.21
N GLU A 243 -27.41 2.00 -37.19
CA GLU A 243 -28.62 1.41 -37.75
C GLU A 243 -28.54 -0.12 -37.71
N ARG A 244 -29.70 -0.78 -37.80
CA ARG A 244 -29.79 -2.25 -37.72
C ARG A 244 -29.02 -2.93 -38.84
N GLU A 245 -28.98 -2.31 -40.01
CA GLU A 245 -28.34 -2.81 -41.22
C GLU A 245 -26.84 -2.47 -41.27
N SER A 246 -26.35 -1.58 -40.40
CA SER A 246 -24.96 -1.09 -40.37
C SER A 246 -24.17 -1.52 -39.13
N VAL A 247 -24.63 -2.57 -38.43
CA VAL A 247 -23.92 -3.11 -37.27
C VAL A 247 -22.58 -3.74 -37.65
N THR A 248 -21.57 -3.48 -36.85
CA THR A 248 -20.22 -4.04 -36.99
C THR A 248 -19.86 -4.86 -35.76
N GLU A 249 -19.20 -5.99 -35.97
CA GLU A 249 -18.65 -6.77 -34.86
C GLU A 249 -17.45 -6.04 -34.26
N LYS A 250 -17.47 -5.85 -32.94
CA LYS A 250 -16.39 -5.23 -32.16
C LYS A 250 -16.07 -6.07 -30.94
N ALA A 251 -14.78 -6.33 -30.72
CA ALA A 251 -14.30 -6.97 -29.50
C ALA A 251 -14.53 -6.07 -28.28
N LEU A 252 -14.80 -6.70 -27.12
CA LEU A 252 -14.77 -6.01 -25.84
C LEU A 252 -13.32 -5.70 -25.46
N VAL A 253 -13.09 -4.49 -24.96
CA VAL A 253 -11.77 -4.05 -24.52
C VAL A 253 -11.89 -3.43 -23.14
N LEU A 254 -11.19 -4.02 -22.16
CA LEU A 254 -11.11 -3.51 -20.80
C LEU A 254 -9.94 -2.54 -20.66
N TYR A 255 -10.21 -1.33 -20.18
CA TYR A 255 -9.23 -0.29 -19.92
C TYR A 255 -9.08 -0.03 -18.43
N LYS A 256 -7.86 0.18 -17.97
CA LYS A 256 -7.58 0.73 -16.65
C LYS A 256 -7.71 2.25 -16.66
N THR A 257 -8.42 2.84 -15.71
CA THR A 257 -8.69 4.30 -15.65
C THR A 257 -7.54 5.11 -15.04
N GLY A 258 -6.56 4.45 -14.42
CA GLY A 258 -5.43 5.09 -13.75
C GLY A 258 -4.56 4.10 -12.99
N ARG A 259 -3.84 4.59 -11.97
CA ARG A 259 -3.11 3.74 -11.00
C ARG A 259 -4.05 3.00 -10.07
N THR A 260 -3.49 2.18 -9.19
CA THR A 260 -4.31 1.40 -8.27
C THR A 260 -5.02 2.28 -7.25
N ASN A 261 -6.34 2.12 -7.14
CA ASN A 261 -7.22 2.86 -6.22
C ASN A 261 -8.08 1.95 -5.35
N ALA A 262 -7.83 0.63 -5.32
CA ALA A 262 -8.60 -0.37 -4.56
C ALA A 262 -8.84 -0.04 -3.05
N ASN A 263 -8.12 0.94 -2.49
CA ASN A 263 -8.25 1.39 -1.10
C ASN A 263 -9.01 2.72 -0.92
N ASP A 264 -8.96 3.60 -1.94
CA ASP A 264 -9.34 5.01 -1.85
C ASP A 264 -10.69 5.31 -2.55
N GLY A 265 -11.27 4.30 -3.23
CA GLY A 265 -12.53 4.40 -3.97
C GLY A 265 -12.35 5.05 -5.35
N GLY A 266 -13.26 4.81 -6.28
CA GLY A 266 -13.14 5.26 -7.66
C GLY A 266 -13.87 4.36 -8.65
N ILE A 267 -13.45 4.42 -9.90
CA ILE A 267 -13.73 3.41 -10.93
C ILE A 267 -12.37 2.97 -11.42
N ASP A 268 -12.03 1.70 -11.27
CA ASP A 268 -10.70 1.18 -11.62
C ASP A 268 -10.62 0.77 -13.09
N PHE A 269 -11.67 0.13 -13.62
CA PHE A 269 -11.72 -0.31 -15.03
C PHE A 269 -12.98 0.15 -15.74
N VAL A 270 -12.85 0.37 -17.05
CA VAL A 270 -13.96 0.72 -17.95
C VAL A 270 -13.86 -0.16 -19.19
N MET A 271 -14.97 -0.76 -19.59
CA MET A 271 -15.05 -1.60 -20.78
C MET A 271 -15.68 -0.84 -21.95
N LYS A 272 -15.02 -0.89 -23.10
CA LYS A 272 -15.59 -0.47 -24.38
C LYS A 272 -16.02 -1.69 -25.20
N PRO A 273 -17.02 -1.52 -26.08
CA PRO A 273 -17.82 -0.31 -26.28
C PRO A 273 -19.03 -0.19 -25.34
N ILE A 274 -19.36 -1.23 -24.55
CA ILE A 274 -20.60 -1.28 -23.75
C ILE A 274 -20.68 -0.28 -22.60
N GLY A 275 -19.58 0.36 -22.21
CA GLY A 275 -19.56 1.36 -21.14
C GLY A 275 -19.70 0.76 -19.74
N ARG A 276 -19.23 -0.48 -19.54
CA ARG A 276 -19.33 -1.19 -18.26
C ARG A 276 -18.24 -0.74 -17.29
N PHE A 277 -18.60 -0.42 -16.05
CA PHE A 277 -17.66 0.06 -15.05
C PHE A 277 -17.33 -1.00 -14.01
N PHE A 278 -16.07 -1.03 -13.60
CA PHE A 278 -15.56 -1.97 -12.63
C PHE A 278 -14.88 -1.22 -11.48
N GLN A 279 -15.15 -1.69 -10.27
CA GLN A 279 -14.53 -1.16 -9.07
C GLN A 279 -13.94 -2.29 -8.22
N VAL A 280 -12.67 -2.17 -7.88
CA VAL A 280 -11.95 -3.17 -7.08
C VAL A 280 -12.01 -2.77 -5.61
N THR A 281 -12.25 -3.73 -4.73
CA THR A 281 -12.31 -3.46 -3.28
C THR A 281 -11.77 -4.63 -2.47
N GLU A 282 -11.02 -4.30 -1.42
CA GLU A 282 -10.50 -5.26 -0.45
C GLU A 282 -11.47 -5.54 0.72
N THR A 283 -12.46 -4.67 0.92
CA THR A 283 -13.36 -4.74 2.08
C THR A 283 -14.82 -4.86 1.67
N LEU A 284 -15.63 -5.42 2.57
CA LEU A 284 -17.08 -5.38 2.49
C LEU A 284 -17.66 -4.14 3.20
N ASP A 285 -16.93 -3.03 3.24
CA ASP A 285 -17.42 -1.77 3.81
C ASP A 285 -18.41 -1.11 2.84
N THR A 286 -19.70 -1.26 3.11
CA THR A 286 -20.79 -0.68 2.32
C THR A 286 -20.69 0.81 2.11
N THR A 287 -20.02 1.55 3.00
CA THR A 287 -19.85 2.99 2.81
C THR A 287 -18.98 3.28 1.60
N LYS A 288 -17.98 2.43 1.30
CA LYS A 288 -17.15 2.58 0.09
C LYS A 288 -17.94 2.27 -1.18
N TYR A 289 -18.66 1.15 -1.21
CA TYR A 289 -19.51 0.77 -2.35
C TYR A 289 -20.49 1.88 -2.72
N PHE A 290 -21.20 2.41 -1.72
CA PHE A 290 -22.25 3.40 -1.98
C PHE A 290 -21.67 4.75 -2.39
N LEU A 291 -20.50 5.11 -1.85
CA LEU A 291 -19.77 6.30 -2.28
C LEU A 291 -19.35 6.21 -3.76
N ASP A 292 -18.90 5.04 -4.22
CA ASP A 292 -18.55 4.86 -5.64
C ASP A 292 -19.78 4.82 -6.55
N ILE A 293 -20.89 4.22 -6.09
CA ILE A 293 -22.20 4.28 -6.78
C ILE A 293 -22.70 5.72 -6.90
N ASP A 294 -22.63 6.51 -5.83
CA ASP A 294 -23.09 7.91 -5.83
C ASP A 294 -22.20 8.81 -6.72
N LYS A 295 -20.89 8.54 -6.81
CA LYS A 295 -19.96 9.29 -7.70
C LYS A 295 -20.34 9.24 -9.17
N ILE A 296 -21.01 8.18 -9.61
CA ILE A 296 -21.45 7.99 -11.00
C ILE A 296 -22.97 8.07 -11.15
N GLN A 297 -23.64 8.78 -10.24
CA GLN A 297 -25.10 8.97 -10.27
C GLN A 297 -25.90 7.67 -10.34
N ARG A 298 -25.45 6.62 -9.63
CA ARG A 298 -26.10 5.31 -9.56
C ARG A 298 -26.16 4.55 -10.89
N PHE A 299 -25.23 4.83 -11.78
CA PHE A 299 -24.97 3.97 -12.92
C PHE A 299 -24.52 2.57 -12.44
N PRO A 300 -24.85 1.47 -13.15
CA PRO A 300 -24.45 0.12 -12.72
C PRO A 300 -22.93 -0.07 -12.64
N ILE A 301 -22.47 -0.71 -11.57
CA ILE A 301 -21.05 -1.03 -11.33
C ILE A 301 -20.89 -2.52 -11.09
N THR A 302 -19.89 -3.10 -11.72
CA THR A 302 -19.37 -4.42 -11.39
C THR A 302 -18.29 -4.31 -10.32
N PHE A 303 -18.47 -5.02 -9.20
CA PHE A 303 -17.49 -4.99 -8.11
C PHE A 303 -16.58 -6.21 -8.15
N VAL A 304 -15.27 -5.97 -8.21
CA VAL A 304 -14.24 -7.01 -8.10
C VAL A 304 -13.77 -7.05 -6.65
N VAL A 305 -14.18 -8.08 -5.91
CA VAL A 305 -14.06 -8.12 -4.46
C VAL A 305 -13.01 -9.15 -4.05
N LYS A 306 -12.01 -8.70 -3.28
CA LYS A 306 -10.92 -9.54 -2.80
C LYS A 306 -11.35 -10.42 -1.61
N THR A 307 -12.20 -11.40 -1.90
CA THR A 307 -12.74 -12.34 -0.92
C THR A 307 -13.05 -13.68 -1.57
N GLU A 308 -13.08 -14.72 -0.74
CA GLU A 308 -13.52 -16.07 -1.11
C GLU A 308 -15.02 -16.27 -0.94
N LEU A 309 -15.72 -15.32 -0.30
CA LEU A 309 -17.17 -15.36 -0.14
C LEU A 309 -17.85 -15.35 -1.50
N SER A 310 -18.94 -16.11 -1.64
CA SER A 310 -19.76 -16.14 -2.85
C SER A 310 -20.39 -14.78 -3.16
N SER A 311 -20.74 -14.55 -4.43
CA SER A 311 -21.47 -13.34 -4.86
C SER A 311 -22.75 -13.12 -4.05
N ALA A 312 -23.48 -14.20 -3.72
CA ALA A 312 -24.69 -14.13 -2.91
C ALA A 312 -24.42 -13.67 -1.47
N GLU A 313 -23.42 -14.24 -0.80
CA GLU A 313 -23.02 -13.84 0.55
C GLU A 313 -22.56 -12.38 0.61
N ILE A 314 -21.82 -11.94 -0.42
CA ILE A 314 -21.39 -10.54 -0.53
C ILE A 314 -22.60 -9.61 -0.69
N LYS A 315 -23.55 -9.91 -1.60
CA LYS A 315 -24.78 -9.13 -1.76
C LYS A 315 -25.60 -9.08 -0.47
N GLU A 316 -25.71 -10.20 0.23
CA GLU A 316 -26.42 -10.28 1.50
C GLU A 316 -25.75 -9.43 2.59
N ALA A 317 -24.41 -9.51 2.71
CA ALA A 317 -23.64 -8.71 3.65
C ALA A 317 -23.79 -7.20 3.39
N ILE A 318 -23.75 -6.79 2.12
CA ILE A 318 -23.96 -5.40 1.72
C ILE A 318 -25.39 -4.97 2.08
N ARG A 319 -26.40 -5.76 1.72
CA ARG A 319 -27.80 -5.45 2.02
C ARG A 319 -28.07 -5.36 3.53
N LYS A 320 -27.55 -6.28 4.35
CA LYS A 320 -27.70 -6.24 5.81
C LYS A 320 -27.14 -4.96 6.41
N LYS A 321 -25.95 -4.53 5.98
CA LYS A 321 -25.34 -3.25 6.41
C LYS A 321 -26.10 -2.03 5.89
N ALA A 322 -26.67 -2.11 4.69
CA ALA A 322 -27.51 -1.05 4.15
C ALA A 322 -28.82 -0.89 4.96
N ILE A 323 -29.45 -2.00 5.37
CA ILE A 323 -30.64 -2.00 6.23
C ILE A 323 -30.34 -1.31 7.56
N SER A 324 -29.21 -1.63 8.21
CA SER A 324 -28.86 -1.01 9.48
C SER A 324 -28.56 0.49 9.35
N LYS A 325 -27.98 0.93 8.23
CA LYS A 325 -27.61 2.34 7.98
C LYS A 325 -28.80 3.22 7.57
N PHE A 326 -29.60 2.78 6.60
CA PHE A 326 -30.62 3.63 5.97
C PHE A 326 -32.04 3.34 6.45
N LYS A 327 -32.35 2.10 6.84
CA LYS A 327 -33.68 1.62 7.25
C LYS A 327 -34.81 1.79 6.21
N ILE A 328 -34.61 2.54 5.14
CA ILE A 328 -35.60 2.82 4.07
C ILE A 328 -35.38 1.86 2.91
N LYS A 329 -36.35 0.96 2.69
CA LYS A 329 -36.29 -0.10 1.68
C LYS A 329 -36.01 0.43 0.26
N THR A 330 -36.73 1.47 -0.18
CA THR A 330 -36.58 2.03 -1.54
C THR A 330 -35.17 2.57 -1.80
N VAL A 331 -34.55 3.19 -0.79
CA VAL A 331 -33.17 3.68 -0.88
C VAL A 331 -32.20 2.52 -1.02
N ILE A 332 -32.37 1.49 -0.17
CA ILE A 332 -31.53 0.28 -0.19
C ILE A 332 -31.65 -0.43 -1.54
N ASP A 333 -32.86 -0.65 -2.03
CA ASP A 333 -33.09 -1.32 -3.31
C ASP A 333 -32.45 -0.55 -4.47
N SER A 334 -32.47 0.78 -4.46
CA SER A 334 -31.79 1.60 -5.48
C SER A 334 -30.26 1.39 -5.49
N TYR A 335 -29.62 1.34 -4.32
CA TYR A 335 -28.17 1.02 -4.24
C TYR A 335 -27.89 -0.42 -4.68
N MET A 336 -28.70 -1.38 -4.22
CA MET A 336 -28.50 -2.79 -4.58
C MET A 336 -28.69 -3.05 -6.07
N ASN A 337 -29.62 -2.33 -6.73
CA ASN A 337 -29.84 -2.41 -8.18
C ASN A 337 -28.69 -1.77 -8.99
N SER A 338 -27.89 -0.92 -8.37
CA SER A 338 -26.68 -0.34 -9.00
C SER A 338 -25.49 -1.31 -8.97
N ILE A 339 -25.60 -2.45 -8.26
CA ILE A 339 -24.59 -3.52 -8.26
C ILE A 339 -24.93 -4.48 -9.41
N GLU A 340 -24.24 -4.30 -10.53
CA GLU A 340 -24.45 -5.08 -11.75
C GLU A 340 -24.00 -6.54 -11.57
N GLU A 341 -22.73 -6.72 -11.21
CA GLU A 341 -22.10 -8.01 -10.97
C GLU A 341 -21.14 -7.93 -9.79
N ILE A 342 -20.87 -9.07 -9.15
CA ILE A 342 -19.78 -9.20 -8.19
C ILE A 342 -18.88 -10.34 -8.67
N ILE A 343 -17.62 -10.00 -8.91
CA ILE A 343 -16.55 -10.93 -9.28
C ILE A 343 -15.65 -11.09 -8.05
N ASN A 344 -15.61 -12.28 -7.47
CA ASN A 344 -14.81 -12.59 -6.29
C ASN A 344 -13.52 -13.36 -6.66
N VAL A 345 -12.70 -13.71 -5.67
CA VAL A 345 -11.46 -14.47 -5.90
C VAL A 345 -11.75 -15.81 -6.61
N PRO A 346 -12.72 -16.64 -6.18
CA PRO A 346 -13.08 -17.87 -6.89
C PRO A 346 -13.45 -17.66 -8.36
N ALA A 347 -14.19 -16.60 -8.69
CA ALA A 347 -14.55 -16.28 -10.08
C ALA A 347 -13.30 -15.93 -10.91
N LEU A 348 -12.40 -15.09 -10.37
CA LEU A 348 -11.12 -14.77 -11.03
C LEU A 348 -10.26 -16.01 -11.27
N LEU A 349 -10.18 -16.91 -10.28
CA LEU A 349 -9.46 -18.18 -10.42
C LEU A 349 -10.09 -19.08 -11.47
N SER A 350 -11.42 -19.14 -11.53
CA SER A 350 -12.13 -19.87 -12.58
C SER A 350 -11.86 -19.30 -13.97
N TYR A 351 -11.80 -17.98 -14.12
CA TYR A 351 -11.46 -17.34 -15.38
C TYR A 351 -10.02 -17.65 -15.78
N LEU A 352 -9.06 -17.53 -14.84
CA LEU A 352 -7.67 -17.86 -15.07
C LEU A 352 -7.48 -19.33 -15.48
N ASN A 353 -8.13 -20.27 -14.79
CA ASN A 353 -8.03 -21.69 -15.07
C ASN A 353 -8.71 -22.09 -16.40
N GLY A 354 -9.63 -21.26 -16.89
CA GLY A 354 -10.25 -21.44 -18.21
C GLY A 354 -9.32 -21.05 -19.37
N ILE A 355 -8.22 -20.36 -19.11
CA ILE A 355 -7.27 -19.93 -20.14
C ILE A 355 -6.36 -21.09 -20.50
N THR A 356 -6.60 -21.68 -21.67
CA THR A 356 -5.84 -22.84 -22.17
C THR A 356 -4.77 -22.47 -23.19
N GLN A 357 -4.86 -21.27 -23.79
CA GLN A 357 -3.92 -20.79 -24.80
C GLN A 357 -2.68 -20.16 -24.11
N PRO A 358 -1.46 -20.66 -24.38
CA PRO A 358 -0.23 -20.12 -23.82
C PRO A 358 -0.05 -18.62 -24.08
N GLU A 359 -0.45 -18.15 -25.26
CA GLU A 359 -0.31 -16.75 -25.69
C GLU A 359 -1.15 -15.80 -24.82
N LEU A 360 -2.33 -16.24 -24.39
CA LEU A 360 -3.20 -15.45 -23.51
C LEU A 360 -2.63 -15.37 -22.09
N LEU A 361 -2.00 -16.45 -21.60
CA LEU A 361 -1.31 -16.45 -20.32
C LEU A 361 -0.09 -15.51 -20.33
N GLN A 362 0.68 -15.51 -21.43
CA GLN A 362 1.77 -14.57 -21.65
C GLN A 362 1.29 -13.11 -21.66
N GLN A 363 0.13 -12.83 -22.27
CA GLN A 363 -0.48 -11.50 -22.23
C GLN A 363 -0.84 -11.06 -20.80
N ILE A 364 -1.34 -11.96 -19.95
CA ILE A 364 -1.61 -11.65 -18.53
C ILE A 364 -0.32 -11.24 -17.82
N LEU A 365 0.74 -12.03 -17.95
CA LEU A 365 2.03 -11.76 -17.29
C LEU A 365 2.67 -10.46 -17.78
N ALA A 366 2.61 -10.20 -19.08
CA ALA A 366 3.08 -8.96 -19.68
C ALA A 366 2.30 -7.75 -19.14
N GLU A 367 0.98 -7.86 -19.05
CA GLU A 367 0.13 -6.79 -18.51
C GLU A 367 0.42 -6.56 -17.01
N ILE A 368 0.56 -7.61 -16.21
CA ILE A 368 0.95 -7.51 -14.79
C ILE A 368 2.28 -6.75 -14.65
N ALA A 369 3.28 -7.10 -15.46
CA ALA A 369 4.58 -6.43 -15.42
C ALA A 369 4.48 -4.95 -15.81
N ILE A 370 3.71 -4.61 -16.85
CA ILE A 370 3.52 -3.23 -17.31
C ILE A 370 2.82 -2.40 -16.23
N GLN A 371 1.69 -2.87 -15.73
CA GLN A 371 0.89 -2.14 -14.74
C GLN A 371 1.63 -2.00 -13.41
N SER A 372 2.40 -3.01 -13.02
CA SER A 372 3.25 -2.93 -11.83
C SER A 372 4.32 -1.85 -11.98
N LYS A 373 5.01 -1.74 -13.12
CA LYS A 373 5.99 -0.66 -13.31
C LYS A 373 5.35 0.73 -13.19
N VAL A 374 4.15 0.90 -13.76
CA VAL A 374 3.39 2.16 -13.68
C VAL A 374 3.03 2.48 -12.24
N GLU A 375 2.46 1.53 -11.49
CA GLU A 375 2.03 1.72 -10.11
C GLU A 375 3.20 2.16 -9.22
N PHE A 376 4.31 1.45 -9.30
CA PHE A 376 5.43 1.63 -8.37
C PHE A 376 6.46 2.68 -8.84
N ASN A 377 6.19 3.42 -9.92
CA ASN A 377 7.14 4.37 -10.54
C ASN A 377 8.48 3.72 -10.86
N TYR A 378 8.46 2.48 -11.34
CA TYR A 378 9.69 1.80 -11.72
C TYR A 378 10.09 2.25 -13.12
N VAL A 379 11.03 3.19 -13.16
CA VAL A 379 11.80 3.49 -14.37
C VAL A 379 12.97 2.51 -14.30
N GLY A 380 12.83 1.37 -14.99
CA GLY A 380 13.99 0.49 -15.17
C GLY A 380 15.04 1.24 -15.95
N GLU A 381 16.31 1.01 -15.63
CA GLU A 381 17.42 1.28 -16.55
C GLU A 381 17.32 0.38 -17.78
#